data_AF-A0ABD6DNG8-F1
#
_entry.id   AF-A0ABD6DNG8-F1
#
_cell.length_a   1.000
_cell.length_b   1.000
_cell.length_c   1.000
_cell.angle_alpha   90.00
_cell.angle_beta   90.00
_cell.angle_gamma   90.00
#
_symmetry.space_group_name_H-M   'P 1'
#
loop_
_entity.id
_entity.type
_entity.pdbx_description
1 polymer ?
#
loop_
_entity_poly.entity_id
_entity_poly.type
_entity_poly.pdbx_seq_one_letter_code
_entity_poly.pdbx_strand_id
1 'polypeptide(L)'
;MDPVRSTLSSGFLAAVVLIVLLLVADVFLGGPNLFVFSTFMRSCAVATSPNCGLATSTATLLTFVWFFLLFAIAWPLLFAGFTWGLPGKSGITHGVVFAAIVWLGYAVSVFYGIGMGGRTVGESIPFLIVTFVAYAIYGLVLGGGYDYLAAHRTFLSAEDEAV
;
A
#
# COMPACT_ATOMS: atom_id res chain seq x y z
N MET A 1 21.27 12.01 5.48
CA MET A 1 20.48 10.81 5.89
C MET A 1 18.97 11.09 5.69
N ASP A 2 18.59 11.65 4.55
CA ASP A 2 17.37 12.47 4.42
C ASP A 2 16.26 11.89 3.55
N PRO A 3 16.55 11.17 2.45
CA PRO A 3 15.52 10.53 1.62
C PRO A 3 14.74 9.48 2.42
N VAL A 4 15.43 8.66 3.21
CA VAL A 4 14.84 7.57 4.00
C VAL A 4 13.79 8.10 4.99
N ARG A 5 14.08 9.21 5.67
CA ARG A 5 13.12 9.84 6.60
C ARG A 5 11.93 10.43 5.87
N SER A 6 12.14 11.10 4.74
CA SER A 6 11.06 11.65 3.92
C SER A 6 10.11 10.55 3.44
N THR A 7 10.67 9.45 2.92
CA THR A 7 9.87 8.36 2.37
C THR A 7 9.20 7.52 3.45
N LEU A 8 9.81 7.30 4.61
CA LEU A 8 9.14 6.61 5.73
C LEU A 8 7.97 7.45 6.29
N SER A 9 8.13 8.77 6.40
CA SER A 9 7.05 9.65 6.84
C SER A 9 5.90 9.70 5.82
N SER A 10 6.20 9.81 4.52
CA SER A 10 5.18 9.75 3.48
C SER A 10 4.54 8.36 3.38
N GLY A 11 5.31 7.31 3.62
CA GLY A 11 4.84 5.93 3.72
C GLY A 11 3.86 5.72 4.87
N PHE A 12 4.17 6.24 6.05
CA PHE A 12 3.26 6.20 7.19
C PHE A 12 1.94 6.94 6.89
N LEU A 13 2.03 8.14 6.30
CA LEU A 13 0.84 8.90 5.91
C LEU A 13 0.01 8.15 4.87
N ALA A 14 0.65 7.58 3.85
CA ALA A 14 -0.01 6.80 2.81
C ALA A 14 -0.68 5.54 3.40
N ALA A 15 -0.04 4.87 4.36
CA ALA A 15 -0.63 3.75 5.08
C ALA A 15 -1.88 4.16 5.87
N VAL A 16 -1.86 5.29 6.59
CA VAL A 16 -3.04 5.80 7.32
C VAL A 16 -4.20 6.11 6.38
N VAL A 17 -3.93 6.82 5.28
CA VAL A 17 -4.96 7.12 4.26
C VAL A 17 -5.54 5.84 3.68
N LEU A 18 -4.67 4.86 3.39
CA LEU A 18 -5.08 3.57 2.87
C LEU A 18 -5.97 2.81 3.86
N ILE A 19 -5.64 2.81 5.17
CA ILE A 19 -6.50 2.21 6.22
C ILE A 19 -7.89 2.82 6.18
N VAL A 20 -7.99 4.15 6.22
CA VAL A 20 -9.28 4.85 6.23
C VAL A 20 -10.10 4.50 4.98
N LEU A 21 -9.46 4.51 3.82
CA LEU A 21 -10.13 4.18 2.56
C LEU A 21 -10.64 2.74 2.53
N LEU A 22 -9.85 1.78 3.01
CA LEU A 22 -10.25 0.38 3.05
C LEU A 22 -11.38 0.14 4.06
N LEU A 23 -11.37 0.83 5.20
CA LEU A 23 -12.48 0.78 6.17
C LEU A 23 -13.77 1.35 5.58
N VAL A 24 -13.68 2.48 4.87
CA VAL A 24 -14.82 3.06 4.15
C VAL A 24 -15.35 2.08 3.10
N ALA A 25 -14.46 1.49 2.30
CA ALA A 25 -14.86 0.51 1.28
C ALA A 25 -15.57 -0.71 1.88
N ASP A 26 -15.09 -1.21 3.04
CA ASP A 26 -15.72 -2.30 3.76
C ASP A 26 -17.15 -1.96 4.21
N VAL A 27 -17.34 -0.77 4.80
CA VAL A 27 -18.67 -0.27 5.23
C VAL A 27 -19.65 -0.16 4.05
N PHE A 28 -19.21 0.34 2.90
CA PHE A 28 -20.07 0.56 1.74
C PHE A 28 -20.33 -0.69 0.90
N LEU A 29 -19.39 -1.66 0.89
CA LEU A 29 -19.50 -2.87 0.08
C LEU A 29 -20.10 -4.05 0.85
N GLY A 30 -20.15 -4.00 2.19
CA GLY A 30 -21.25 -4.52 3.01
C GLY A 30 -21.75 -5.94 2.73
N GLY A 31 -20.86 -6.89 2.47
CA GLY A 31 -21.17 -8.32 2.49
C GLY A 31 -20.54 -8.98 3.72
N PRO A 32 -21.14 -10.02 4.33
CA PRO A 32 -20.72 -10.60 5.61
C PRO A 32 -19.30 -11.21 5.65
N ASN A 33 -18.56 -11.16 4.54
CA ASN A 33 -17.22 -11.74 4.37
C ASN A 33 -16.21 -10.77 3.71
N LEU A 34 -16.55 -9.49 3.54
CA LEU A 34 -15.74 -8.52 2.81
C LEU A 34 -14.57 -7.98 3.65
N PHE A 35 -13.72 -8.85 4.18
CA PHE A 35 -12.40 -8.40 4.62
C PHE A 35 -11.58 -7.96 3.39
N VAL A 36 -11.80 -6.75 2.88
CA VAL A 36 -10.93 -6.08 1.88
C VAL A 36 -9.51 -6.00 2.47
N PHE A 37 -9.39 -5.86 3.79
CA PHE A 37 -8.15 -6.00 4.54
C PHE A 37 -7.52 -7.42 4.47
N SER A 38 -8.31 -8.49 4.47
CA SER A 38 -7.79 -9.88 4.29
C SER A 38 -7.34 -10.14 2.86
N THR A 39 -7.79 -9.34 1.90
CA THR A 39 -7.41 -9.50 0.50
C THR A 39 -5.93 -9.17 0.29
N PHE A 40 -5.38 -8.26 1.11
CA PHE A 40 -3.95 -8.01 1.18
C PHE A 40 -3.18 -9.11 1.95
N MET A 41 -3.88 -10.07 2.56
CA MET A 41 -3.36 -10.93 3.62
C MET A 41 -3.97 -12.33 3.60
N ARG A 42 -3.55 -13.18 2.65
CA ARG A 42 -3.67 -14.65 2.78
C ARG A 42 -2.62 -15.21 3.75
N SER A 43 -2.47 -14.64 4.95
CA SER A 43 -1.47 -15.14 5.92
C SER A 43 -1.82 -16.50 6.50
N CYS A 44 -3.03 -17.01 6.24
CA CYS A 44 -3.36 -18.42 6.46
C CYS A 44 -2.65 -19.38 5.50
N ALA A 45 -1.89 -18.88 4.52
CA ALA A 45 -0.95 -19.69 3.76
C ALA A 45 0.35 -19.99 4.53
N VAL A 46 0.69 -19.21 5.58
CA VAL A 46 1.94 -19.36 6.35
C VAL A 46 1.68 -19.80 7.79
N ALA A 47 0.53 -19.43 8.39
CA ALA A 47 0.15 -19.86 9.73
C ALA A 47 -0.81 -21.07 9.68
N THR A 48 -0.36 -22.22 10.19
CA THR A 48 -1.21 -23.39 10.43
C THR A 48 -2.21 -23.13 11.58
N SER A 49 -3.37 -23.80 11.56
CA SER A 49 -4.43 -23.67 12.58
C SER A 49 -3.90 -23.95 14.00
N PRO A 50 -4.34 -23.23 15.06
CA PRO A 50 -5.69 -22.65 15.25
C PRO A 50 -5.78 -21.12 15.11
N ASN A 51 -4.69 -20.41 14.81
CA ASN A 51 -4.64 -18.93 14.83
C ASN A 51 -5.24 -18.24 13.58
N CYS A 52 -5.92 -18.99 12.70
CA CYS A 52 -6.37 -18.51 11.39
C CYS A 52 -7.89 -18.51 11.19
N GLY A 53 -8.66 -18.54 12.28
CA GLY A 53 -10.08 -18.23 12.21
C GLY A 53 -10.27 -16.76 11.78
N LEU A 54 -11.08 -16.53 10.75
CA LEU A 54 -11.42 -15.23 10.13
C LEU A 54 -12.04 -14.17 11.06
N ALA A 55 -12.04 -14.40 12.38
CA ALA A 55 -12.58 -13.49 13.39
C ALA A 55 -11.81 -13.53 14.71
N THR A 56 -10.57 -14.04 14.71
CA THR A 56 -9.74 -14.08 15.94
C THR A 56 -8.95 -12.77 16.09
N SER A 57 -8.83 -12.28 17.33
CA SER A 57 -8.03 -11.09 17.64
C SER A 57 -6.57 -11.23 17.18
N THR A 58 -6.03 -12.46 17.20
CA THR A 58 -4.69 -12.79 16.69
C THR A 58 -4.57 -12.56 15.19
N ALA A 59 -5.55 -13.02 14.40
CA ALA A 59 -5.57 -12.78 12.96
C ALA A 59 -5.65 -11.28 12.65
N THR A 60 -6.50 -10.53 13.36
CA THR A 60 -6.62 -9.08 13.22
C THR A 60 -5.31 -8.36 13.54
N LEU A 61 -4.65 -8.71 14.65
CA LEU A 61 -3.36 -8.10 15.03
C LEU A 61 -2.29 -8.36 13.96
N LEU A 62 -2.16 -9.62 13.52
CA LEU A 62 -1.22 -10.00 12.46
C LEU A 62 -1.51 -9.24 11.16
N THR A 63 -2.79 -9.04 10.81
CA THR A 63 -3.21 -8.25 9.66
C THR A 63 -2.67 -6.81 9.75
N PHE A 64 -2.86 -6.13 10.88
CA PHE A 64 -2.37 -4.76 11.04
C PHE A 64 -0.84 -4.68 11.05
N VAL A 65 -0.15 -5.64 11.70
CA VAL A 65 1.32 -5.69 11.74
C VAL A 65 1.89 -5.83 10.34
N TRP A 66 1.42 -6.79 9.56
CA TRP A 66 1.90 -6.99 8.19
C TRP A 66 1.53 -5.86 7.25
N PHE A 67 0.31 -5.33 7.38
CA PHE A 67 -0.09 -4.15 6.63
C PHE A 67 0.87 -2.99 6.90
N PHE A 68 1.20 -2.74 8.16
CA PHE A 68 2.17 -1.72 8.55
C PHE A 68 3.56 -2.01 7.98
N LEU A 69 4.08 -3.24 8.13
CA LEU A 69 5.37 -3.62 7.59
C LEU A 69 5.45 -3.45 6.06
N LEU A 70 4.38 -3.77 5.33
CA LEU A 70 4.34 -3.63 3.89
C LEU A 70 4.18 -2.17 3.46
N PHE A 71 3.12 -1.49 3.92
CA PHE A 71 2.70 -0.20 3.39
C PHE A 71 3.34 1.00 4.09
N ALA A 72 3.79 0.87 5.34
CA ALA A 72 4.49 1.95 6.03
C ALA A 72 6.02 1.83 5.94
N ILE A 73 6.55 0.63 5.66
CA ILE A 73 8.00 0.38 5.68
C ILE A 73 8.52 -0.18 4.35
N ALA A 74 8.14 -1.40 3.95
CA ALA A 74 8.76 -2.10 2.83
C ALA A 74 8.53 -1.38 1.49
N TRP A 75 7.28 -1.05 1.15
CA TRP A 75 6.95 -0.35 -0.09
C TRP A 75 7.52 1.06 -0.14
N PRO A 76 7.46 1.87 0.92
CA PRO A 76 8.13 3.17 0.93
C PRO A 76 9.65 3.06 0.75
N LEU A 77 10.32 2.12 1.42
CA LEU A 77 11.77 1.93 1.23
C LEU A 77 12.10 1.48 -0.19
N LEU A 78 11.28 0.60 -0.77
CA LEU A 78 11.42 0.18 -2.16
C LEU A 78 11.22 1.36 -3.11
N PHE A 79 10.19 2.17 -2.88
CA PHE A 79 9.92 3.39 -3.64
C PHE A 79 11.12 4.35 -3.59
N ALA A 80 11.71 4.59 -2.41
CA ALA A 80 12.90 5.43 -2.28
C ALA A 80 14.08 4.90 -3.11
N GLY A 81 14.27 3.57 -3.14
CA GLY A 81 15.34 2.94 -3.92
C GLY A 81 15.14 3.04 -5.44
N PHE A 82 13.90 3.02 -5.90
CA PHE A 82 13.57 3.02 -7.34
C PHE A 82 13.11 4.38 -7.89
N THR A 83 12.91 5.40 -7.06
CA THR A 83 12.34 6.69 -7.52
C THR A 83 13.12 7.34 -8.66
N TRP A 84 14.45 7.14 -8.72
CA TRP A 84 15.31 7.68 -9.78
C TRP A 84 15.21 6.93 -11.11
N GLY A 85 14.72 5.69 -11.10
CA GLY A 85 14.52 4.87 -12.30
C GLY A 85 13.10 4.94 -12.87
N LEU A 86 12.17 5.61 -12.18
CA LEU A 86 10.77 5.68 -12.60
C LEU A 86 10.54 6.82 -13.59
N PRO A 87 9.71 6.61 -14.63
CA PRO A 87 9.38 7.64 -15.59
C PRO A 87 8.55 8.75 -14.92
N GLY A 88 8.89 10.01 -15.19
CA GLY A 88 8.18 11.18 -14.66
C GLY A 88 9.12 12.26 -14.16
N LYS A 89 8.57 13.46 -13.94
CA LYS A 89 9.31 14.62 -13.39
C LYS A 89 8.88 14.99 -11.97
N SER A 90 7.75 14.47 -11.49
CA SER A 90 7.24 14.68 -10.13
C SER A 90 7.16 13.36 -9.38
N GLY A 91 7.35 13.41 -8.06
CA GLY A 91 7.14 12.31 -7.14
C GLY A 91 5.72 11.78 -7.18
N ILE A 92 4.70 12.61 -7.48
CA ILE A 92 3.34 12.14 -7.74
C ILE A 92 3.32 11.16 -8.93
N THR A 93 3.95 11.51 -10.06
CA THR A 93 4.04 10.62 -11.21
C THR A 93 4.80 9.34 -10.86
N HIS A 94 5.94 9.45 -10.17
CA HIS A 94 6.70 8.28 -9.71
C HIS A 94 5.86 7.38 -8.80
N GLY A 95 5.12 7.96 -7.86
CA GLY A 95 4.28 7.24 -6.91
C GLY A 95 3.14 6.49 -7.59
N VAL A 96 2.48 7.11 -8.58
CA VAL A 96 1.43 6.46 -9.38
C VAL A 96 2.00 5.30 -10.20
N VAL A 97 3.15 5.49 -10.86
CA VAL A 97 3.78 4.42 -11.65
C VAL A 97 4.22 3.27 -10.75
N PHE A 98 4.83 3.58 -9.61
CA PHE A 98 5.21 2.58 -8.62
C PHE A 98 3.99 1.79 -8.11
N ALA A 99 2.93 2.49 -7.71
CA ALA A 99 1.70 1.84 -7.27
C ALA A 99 1.06 0.96 -8.34
N ALA A 100 1.09 1.39 -9.61
CA ALA A 100 0.60 0.57 -10.72
C ALA A 100 1.42 -0.73 -10.87
N ILE A 101 2.74 -0.67 -10.73
CA ILE A 101 3.62 -1.85 -10.77
C ILE A 101 3.27 -2.82 -9.62
N VAL A 102 3.13 -2.29 -8.40
CA VAL A 102 2.79 -3.13 -7.23
C VAL A 102 1.39 -3.73 -7.39
N TRP A 103 0.41 -2.95 -7.87
CA TRP A 103 -0.93 -3.45 -8.15
C TRP A 103 -0.94 -4.53 -9.24
N LEU A 104 -0.14 -4.38 -10.30
CA LEU A 104 -0.01 -5.42 -11.33
C LEU A 104 0.51 -6.74 -10.74
N GLY A 105 1.49 -6.68 -9.83
CA GLY A 105 1.96 -7.85 -9.10
C GLY A 105 0.83 -8.53 -8.30
N TYR A 106 0.01 -7.73 -7.63
CA TYR A 106 -1.19 -8.23 -6.95
C TYR A 106 -2.20 -8.83 -7.92
N ALA A 107 -2.51 -8.16 -9.03
CA ALA A 107 -3.47 -8.62 -10.03
C ALA A 107 -3.06 -9.99 -10.62
N VAL A 108 -1.78 -10.17 -10.95
CA VAL A 108 -1.23 -11.45 -11.41
C VAL A 108 -1.48 -12.56 -10.38
N SER A 109 -1.29 -12.28 -9.08
CA SER A 109 -1.55 -13.27 -8.02
C SER A 109 -3.03 -13.67 -7.94
N VAL A 110 -3.95 -12.73 -8.20
CA VAL A 110 -5.39 -12.99 -8.26
C VAL A 110 -5.74 -13.85 -9.47
N PHE A 111 -5.26 -13.47 -10.66
CA PHE A 111 -5.50 -14.25 -11.89
C PHE A 111 -4.93 -15.66 -11.81
N TYR A 112 -3.76 -15.83 -11.20
CA TYR A 112 -3.19 -17.15 -10.92
C TYR A 112 -4.12 -17.99 -10.01
N GLY A 113 -4.69 -17.38 -8.97
CA GLY A 113 -5.66 -18.04 -8.09
C GLY A 113 -6.97 -18.44 -8.79
N ILE A 114 -7.42 -17.66 -9.77
CA ILE A 114 -8.58 -17.99 -10.62
C ILE A 114 -8.23 -19.17 -11.54
N GLY A 115 -7.07 -19.16 -12.19
CA GLY A 115 -6.62 -20.24 -13.08
C GLY A 115 -6.46 -21.59 -12.37
N MET A 116 -6.12 -21.56 -11.08
CA MET A 116 -6.04 -22.76 -10.23
C MET A 116 -7.40 -23.21 -9.65
N GLY A 117 -8.51 -22.58 -10.04
CA GLY A 117 -9.86 -22.92 -9.59
C GLY A 117 -10.21 -22.50 -8.17
N GLY A 118 -9.39 -21.64 -7.53
CA GLY A 118 -9.59 -21.22 -6.15
C GLY A 118 -10.56 -20.05 -5.95
N ARG A 119 -10.95 -19.36 -7.04
CA ARG A 119 -11.87 -18.20 -7.07
C ARG A 119 -12.54 -18.06 -8.44
N THR A 120 -13.71 -17.45 -8.51
CA THR A 120 -14.34 -17.09 -9.79
C THR A 120 -14.00 -15.65 -10.23
N VAL A 121 -14.15 -15.36 -11.52
CA VAL A 121 -13.94 -14.02 -12.09
C VAL A 121 -14.94 -13.02 -11.50
N GLY A 122 -16.22 -13.39 -11.41
CA GLY A 122 -17.29 -12.53 -10.89
C GLY A 122 -17.05 -12.11 -9.44
N GLU A 123 -16.56 -13.03 -8.61
CA GLU A 123 -16.19 -12.72 -7.22
C GLU A 123 -14.97 -11.82 -7.11
N SER A 124 -14.05 -11.85 -8.09
CA SER A 124 -12.75 -11.16 -8.00
C SER A 124 -12.77 -9.73 -8.55
N ILE A 125 -13.71 -9.40 -9.47
CA ILE A 125 -13.79 -8.08 -10.12
C ILE A 125 -13.95 -6.93 -9.11
N PRO A 126 -14.88 -6.97 -8.14
CA PRO A 126 -15.02 -5.88 -7.17
C PRO A 126 -13.74 -5.64 -6.36
N PHE A 127 -13.05 -6.71 -5.97
CA PHE A 127 -11.78 -6.60 -5.25
C PHE A 127 -10.68 -6.00 -6.12
N LEU A 128 -10.57 -6.37 -7.39
CA LEU A 128 -9.59 -5.80 -8.30
C LEU A 128 -9.79 -4.30 -8.49
N ILE A 129 -11.05 -3.85 -8.59
CA ILE A 129 -11.39 -2.42 -8.71
C ILE A 129 -11.02 -1.67 -7.42
N VAL A 130 -11.46 -2.18 -6.26
CA VAL A 130 -11.19 -1.53 -4.96
C VAL A 130 -9.69 -1.47 -4.69
N THR A 131 -8.97 -2.57 -4.91
CA THR A 131 -7.51 -2.61 -4.75
C THR A 131 -6.82 -1.68 -5.75
N PHE A 132 -7.26 -1.61 -7.00
CA PHE A 132 -6.68 -0.67 -7.98
C PHE A 132 -6.77 0.77 -7.49
N VAL A 133 -7.95 1.20 -7.05
CA VAL A 133 -8.17 2.53 -6.49
C VAL A 133 -7.32 2.75 -5.24
N ALA A 134 -7.26 1.76 -4.36
CA ALA A 134 -6.50 1.82 -3.13
C ALA A 134 -4.99 1.99 -3.38
N TYR A 135 -4.41 1.21 -4.30
CA TYR A 135 -3.02 1.35 -4.71
C TYR A 135 -2.76 2.71 -5.39
N ALA A 136 -3.65 3.16 -6.28
CA ALA A 136 -3.49 4.45 -6.94
C ALA A 136 -3.43 5.60 -5.92
N ILE A 137 -4.34 5.62 -4.93
CA ILE A 137 -4.35 6.62 -3.86
C ILE A 137 -3.13 6.50 -2.97
N TYR A 138 -2.72 5.27 -2.62
CA TYR A 138 -1.48 5.04 -1.88
C TYR A 138 -0.27 5.62 -2.62
N GLY A 139 -0.15 5.38 -3.93
CA GLY A 139 0.93 5.94 -4.76
C GLY A 139 0.91 7.46 -4.82
N LEU A 140 -0.26 8.07 -4.97
CA LEU A 140 -0.43 9.52 -4.96
C LEU A 140 0.06 10.14 -3.65
N VAL A 141 -0.35 9.58 -2.50
CA VAL A 141 0.02 10.10 -1.17
C VAL A 141 1.51 9.86 -0.89
N LEU A 142 2.03 8.68 -1.22
CA LEU A 142 3.44 8.33 -1.03
C LEU A 142 4.35 9.26 -1.83
N GLY A 143 4.05 9.42 -3.13
CA GLY A 143 4.81 10.24 -4.05
C GLY A 143 4.68 11.73 -3.80
N GLY A 144 3.47 12.22 -3.57
CA GLY A 144 3.22 13.62 -3.22
C GLY A 144 3.81 14.01 -1.86
N GLY A 145 3.70 13.13 -0.87
CA GLY A 145 4.31 13.33 0.44
C GLY A 145 5.84 13.34 0.36
N TYR A 146 6.43 12.48 -0.47
CA TYR A 146 7.88 12.47 -0.71
C TYR A 146 8.36 13.79 -1.31
N ASP A 147 7.70 14.28 -2.36
CA ASP A 147 8.03 15.57 -3.00
C ASP A 147 7.88 16.74 -2.02
N TYR A 148 6.76 16.80 -1.30
CA TYR A 148 6.48 17.88 -0.35
C TYR A 148 7.54 17.97 0.76
N LEU A 149 7.88 16.82 1.35
CA LEU A 149 8.86 16.73 2.42
C LEU A 149 10.31 16.91 1.93
N ALA A 150 10.60 16.55 0.68
CA ALA A 150 11.90 16.81 0.06
C ALA A 150 12.08 18.30 -0.29
N ALA A 151 11.04 18.93 -0.86
CA ALA A 151 11.05 20.35 -1.22
C ALA A 151 11.13 21.28 0.00
N HIS A 152 10.52 20.93 1.14
CA HIS A 152 10.65 21.72 2.37
C HIS A 152 12.06 21.73 2.97
N ARG A 153 12.94 20.80 2.57
CA ARG A 153 14.33 20.75 3.09
C ARG A 153 15.29 21.65 2.33
N THR A 154 15.07 21.91 1.05
CA THR A 154 15.92 22.85 0.28
C THR A 154 15.77 24.29 0.75
N PHE A 155 14.64 24.64 1.36
CA PHE A 155 14.43 25.96 1.96
C PHE A 155 15.10 26.12 3.33
N LEU A 156 15.22 25.03 4.11
CA LEU A 156 15.87 25.05 5.42
C LEU A 156 17.41 25.00 5.33
N SER A 157 17.98 24.50 4.23
CA SER A 157 19.44 24.53 4.02
C SER A 157 19.97 25.85 3.47
N ALA A 158 19.10 26.68 2.87
CA ALA A 158 19.52 27.95 2.26
C ALA A 158 19.78 29.06 3.28
N GLU A 159 19.24 28.96 4.50
CA GLU A 159 19.50 29.91 5.59
C GLU A 159 20.80 29.62 6.36
N ASP A 160 21.33 28.39 6.29
CA ASP A 160 22.56 27.99 7.00
C ASP A 160 23.85 28.33 6.22
N GLU A 161 23.77 28.70 4.94
CA GLU A 161 24.93 29.14 4.14
C GLU A 161 25.05 30.68 4.05
N ALA A 162 24.21 31.43 4.77
CA ALA A 162 24.20 32.89 4.76
C ALA A 162 24.92 33.54 5.96
N VAL A 163 25.95 32.89 6.52
CA VAL A 163 26.83 33.44 7.57
C VAL A 163 28.30 33.33 7.20
#